data_AF-A0A221K5Q3-F1
#
_entry.id   AF-A0A221K5Q3-F1
#
_cell.length_a   1.000
_cell.length_b   1.000
_cell.length_c   1.000
_cell.angle_alpha   90.00
_cell.angle_beta   90.00
_cell.angle_gamma   90.00
#
_symmetry.space_group_name_H-M   'P 1'
#
loop_
_entity.id
_entity.type
_entity.pdbx_description
1 polymer ?
#
loop_
_entity_poly.entity_id
_entity_poly.type
_entity_poly.pdbx_seq_one_letter_code
_entity_poly.pdbx_strand_id
1 'polypeptide(L)'
;MSLTQLEFHEYELDWGELSTLPADHLAAFSVLSFAVSEVNVLRKNYISISHDYTGEKSIDSANNINKFLVLRTWSSKLFEIAEFLRKIHKKKETSDARLFDFAKTASGKFDKLDLGDGHNIARYIRNEASHHYSFSSAKENIKHVFHGGDFNFYTHDVGGNDFYPLGEEVMFYGRLNRKWANIPSKTARNKLLQEWFDFNIKVTDWLMKTHGYFAREFIFVALGRNMMVVKSYDVPSALVGDLSKTLTPIFYVKDAK
;
A
#
# COMPACT_ATOMS: atom_id res chain seq x y z
N MET A 1 -17.69 -13.46 -25.63
CA MET A 1 -17.04 -12.46 -24.74
C MET A 1 -15.88 -11.86 -25.52
N SER A 2 -15.68 -10.55 -25.49
CA SER A 2 -14.52 -9.95 -26.17
C SER A 2 -13.23 -10.30 -25.41
N LEU A 3 -12.16 -10.54 -26.17
CA LEU A 3 -10.82 -10.80 -25.64
C LEU A 3 -9.92 -9.61 -26.02
N THR A 4 -9.01 -9.28 -25.12
CA THR A 4 -7.97 -8.28 -25.29
C THR A 4 -6.63 -8.97 -25.16
N GLN A 5 -5.77 -8.84 -26.18
CA GLN A 5 -4.43 -9.41 -26.15
C GLN A 5 -3.51 -8.53 -25.30
N LEU A 6 -2.84 -9.12 -24.32
CA LEU A 6 -1.83 -8.46 -23.49
C LEU A 6 -0.49 -9.18 -23.61
N GLU A 7 0.60 -8.43 -23.71
CA GLU A 7 1.95 -8.99 -23.77
C GLU A 7 2.66 -8.85 -22.43
N PHE A 8 3.28 -9.94 -21.98
CA PHE A 8 4.10 -9.98 -20.78
C PHE A 8 5.48 -10.50 -21.09
N HIS A 9 6.46 -9.93 -20.39
CA HIS A 9 7.83 -10.41 -20.37
C HIS A 9 7.96 -11.41 -19.22
N GLU A 10 8.10 -12.69 -19.55
CA GLU A 10 8.11 -13.77 -18.58
C GLU A 10 9.51 -14.35 -18.40
N TYR A 11 9.82 -14.66 -17.14
CA TYR A 11 10.94 -15.52 -16.79
C TYR A 11 10.37 -16.87 -16.40
N GLU A 12 10.64 -17.88 -17.21
CA GLU A 12 10.21 -19.25 -16.91
C GLU A 12 11.12 -19.81 -15.82
N LEU A 13 10.55 -19.97 -14.63
CA LEU A 13 11.20 -20.55 -13.47
C LEU A 13 10.42 -21.80 -13.06
N ASP A 14 11.11 -22.91 -12.89
CA ASP A 14 10.53 -24.13 -12.34
C ASP A 14 10.90 -24.33 -10.87
N TRP A 15 10.02 -24.96 -10.10
CA TRP A 15 10.29 -25.22 -8.69
C TRP A 15 11.46 -26.18 -8.49
N GLY A 16 11.65 -27.16 -9.39
CA GLY A 16 12.79 -28.06 -9.35
C GLY A 16 14.11 -27.29 -9.40
N GLU A 17 14.24 -26.33 -10.30
CA GLU A 17 15.42 -25.45 -10.40
C GLU A 17 15.55 -24.54 -9.17
N LEU A 18 14.47 -23.86 -8.78
CA LEU A 18 14.47 -22.96 -7.63
C LEU A 18 14.87 -23.67 -6.34
N SER A 19 14.39 -24.90 -6.13
CA SER A 19 14.66 -25.68 -4.91
C SER A 19 16.13 -26.05 -4.70
N THR A 20 16.98 -25.88 -5.73
CA THR A 20 18.44 -26.06 -5.60
C THR A 20 19.13 -24.85 -4.97
N LEU A 21 18.46 -23.69 -4.89
CA LEU A 21 18.98 -22.47 -4.30
C LEU A 21 18.95 -22.55 -2.77
N PRO A 22 19.80 -21.79 -2.06
CA PRO A 22 19.76 -21.74 -0.60
C PRO A 22 18.38 -21.35 -0.06
N ALA A 23 17.90 -22.08 0.96
CA ALA A 23 16.57 -21.87 1.53
C ALA A 23 16.35 -20.44 2.03
N ASP A 24 17.36 -19.83 2.66
CA ASP A 24 17.31 -18.43 3.13
C ASP A 24 17.10 -17.45 1.98
N HIS A 25 17.71 -17.69 0.82
CA HIS A 25 17.56 -16.85 -0.37
C HIS A 25 16.14 -16.94 -0.92
N LEU A 26 15.61 -18.17 -1.04
CA LEU A 26 14.24 -18.41 -1.49
C LEU A 26 13.22 -17.82 -0.52
N ALA A 27 13.43 -17.97 0.79
CA ALA A 27 12.56 -17.41 1.81
C ALA A 27 12.51 -15.88 1.71
N ALA A 28 13.67 -15.23 1.63
CA ALA A 28 13.75 -13.77 1.50
C ALA A 28 13.12 -13.27 0.19
N PHE A 29 13.43 -13.93 -0.93
CA PHE A 29 12.87 -13.57 -2.23
C PHE A 29 11.36 -13.79 -2.31
N SER A 30 10.85 -14.85 -1.68
CA SER A 30 9.40 -15.14 -1.63
C SER A 30 8.65 -14.08 -0.85
N VAL A 31 9.15 -13.68 0.33
CA VAL A 31 8.56 -12.61 1.14
C VAL A 31 8.54 -11.29 0.36
N LEU A 32 9.64 -10.93 -0.32
CA LEU A 32 9.70 -9.71 -1.12
C LEU A 32 8.75 -9.76 -2.33
N SER A 33 8.64 -10.91 -3.00
CA SER A 33 7.73 -11.09 -4.14
C SER A 33 6.26 -10.99 -3.73
N PHE A 34 5.93 -11.60 -2.59
CA PHE A 34 4.61 -11.46 -1.97
C PHE A 34 4.31 -10.00 -1.65
N ALA A 35 5.25 -9.31 -1.00
CA ALA A 35 5.08 -7.94 -0.58
C ALA A 35 4.97 -6.94 -1.75
N VAL A 36 5.77 -7.12 -2.81
CA VAL A 36 5.66 -6.38 -4.07
C VAL A 36 4.28 -6.54 -4.69
N SER A 37 3.74 -7.76 -4.68
CA SER A 37 2.41 -8.05 -5.22
C SER A 37 1.32 -7.33 -4.42
N GLU A 38 1.35 -7.41 -3.08
CA GLU A 38 0.41 -6.68 -2.21
C GLU A 38 0.48 -5.17 -2.44
N VAL A 39 1.69 -4.60 -2.47
CA VAL A 39 1.88 -3.16 -2.68
C VAL A 39 1.41 -2.71 -4.06
N ASN A 40 1.63 -3.51 -5.10
CA ASN A 40 1.13 -3.20 -6.45
C ASN A 40 -0.40 -3.19 -6.51
N VAL A 41 -1.07 -4.13 -5.82
CA VAL A 41 -2.53 -4.15 -5.73
C VAL A 41 -3.03 -2.93 -4.96
N LEU A 42 -2.44 -2.59 -3.81
CA LEU A 42 -2.83 -1.43 -3.02
C LEU A 42 -2.64 -0.11 -3.79
N ARG A 43 -1.54 0.03 -4.53
CA ARG A 43 -1.30 1.18 -5.42
C ARG A 43 -2.37 1.29 -6.50
N LYS A 44 -2.70 0.18 -7.18
CA LYS A 44 -3.76 0.16 -8.20
C LYS A 44 -5.11 0.54 -7.58
N ASN A 45 -5.47 -0.06 -6.46
CA ASN A 45 -6.73 0.24 -5.75
C ASN A 45 -6.81 1.71 -5.36
N TYR A 46 -5.74 2.30 -4.84
CA TYR A 46 -5.73 3.72 -4.48
C TYR A 46 -6.02 4.63 -5.68
N ILE A 47 -5.44 4.33 -6.84
CA ILE A 47 -5.70 5.07 -8.08
C ILE A 47 -7.15 4.85 -8.52
N SER A 48 -7.62 3.62 -8.54
CA SER A 48 -8.96 3.26 -9.00
C SER A 48 -10.10 3.76 -8.11
N ILE A 49 -9.87 4.04 -6.82
CA ILE A 49 -10.89 4.57 -5.90
C ILE A 49 -10.81 6.10 -5.71
N SER A 50 -9.87 6.79 -6.36
CA SER A 50 -9.70 8.23 -6.19
C SER A 50 -10.69 9.01 -7.07
N HIS A 51 -11.96 9.08 -6.67
CA HIS A 51 -12.99 9.88 -7.34
C HIS A 51 -12.87 11.36 -7.01
N ASP A 52 -13.37 12.22 -7.90
CA ASP A 52 -13.51 13.66 -7.66
C ASP A 52 -14.55 13.96 -6.57
N TYR A 53 -14.41 15.12 -5.94
CA TYR A 53 -15.38 15.60 -4.96
C TYR A 53 -16.68 16.02 -5.64
N THR A 54 -17.78 15.53 -5.12
CA THR A 54 -19.13 15.81 -5.63
C THR A 54 -19.78 17.02 -4.97
N GLY A 55 -19.27 17.42 -3.79
CA GLY A 55 -19.88 18.45 -2.95
C GLY A 55 -21.00 17.90 -2.05
N GLU A 56 -21.46 16.67 -2.29
CA GLU A 56 -22.38 15.96 -1.41
C GLU A 56 -21.58 15.31 -0.28
N LYS A 57 -21.81 15.78 0.96
CA LYS A 57 -21.02 15.41 2.13
C LYS A 57 -20.96 13.89 2.35
N SER A 58 -22.08 13.21 2.18
CA SER A 58 -22.18 11.75 2.40
C SER A 58 -21.34 10.96 1.40
N ILE A 59 -21.39 11.33 0.12
CA ILE A 59 -20.62 10.71 -0.96
C ILE A 59 -19.12 11.00 -0.79
N ASP A 60 -18.77 12.25 -0.50
CA ASP A 60 -17.38 12.67 -0.32
C ASP A 60 -16.76 12.02 0.93
N SER A 61 -17.55 11.78 1.99
CA SER A 61 -17.15 10.96 3.15
C SER A 61 -16.83 9.54 2.71
N ALA A 62 -17.75 8.83 2.06
CA ALA A 62 -17.52 7.44 1.61
C ALA A 62 -16.27 7.32 0.71
N ASN A 63 -16.09 8.24 -0.23
CA ASN A 63 -14.92 8.33 -1.08
C ASN A 63 -13.62 8.46 -0.25
N ASN A 64 -13.59 9.41 0.69
CA ASN A 64 -12.44 9.64 1.54
C ASN A 64 -12.10 8.44 2.42
N ILE A 65 -13.11 7.76 2.98
CA ILE A 65 -12.91 6.57 3.81
C ILE A 65 -12.19 5.49 3.00
N ASN A 66 -12.70 5.18 1.79
CA ASN A 66 -12.09 4.19 0.90
C ASN A 66 -10.64 4.56 0.56
N LYS A 67 -10.43 5.81 0.13
CA LYS A 67 -9.12 6.33 -0.26
C LYS A 67 -8.09 6.24 0.88
N PHE A 68 -8.44 6.72 2.07
CA PHE A 68 -7.52 6.74 3.20
C PHE A 68 -7.32 5.36 3.81
N LEU A 69 -8.33 4.47 3.78
CA LEU A 69 -8.16 3.08 4.21
C LEU A 69 -7.07 2.38 3.41
N VAL A 70 -7.11 2.50 2.07
CA VAL A 70 -6.08 1.90 1.20
C VAL A 70 -4.72 2.53 1.44
N LEU A 71 -4.64 3.86 1.55
CA LEU A 71 -3.36 4.56 1.80
C LEU A 71 -2.71 4.15 3.14
N ARG A 72 -3.51 4.01 4.20
CA ARG A 72 -3.05 3.54 5.52
C ARG A 72 -2.52 2.11 5.49
N THR A 73 -3.23 1.25 4.77
CA THR A 73 -2.85 -0.16 4.59
C THR A 73 -1.53 -0.25 3.80
N TRP A 74 -1.44 0.50 2.71
CA TRP A 74 -0.23 0.60 1.88
C TRP A 74 0.98 1.06 2.69
N SER A 75 0.86 2.17 3.42
CA SER A 75 1.94 2.67 4.27
C SER A 75 2.40 1.65 5.29
N SER A 76 1.47 0.94 5.91
CA SER A 76 1.78 -0.06 6.93
C SER A 76 2.56 -1.24 6.34
N LYS A 77 2.14 -1.76 5.18
CA LYS A 77 2.87 -2.83 4.48
C LYS A 77 4.30 -2.42 4.14
N LEU A 78 4.50 -1.18 3.67
CA LEU A 78 5.84 -0.66 3.38
C LEU A 78 6.73 -0.62 4.63
N PHE A 79 6.17 -0.28 5.80
CA PHE A 79 6.91 -0.36 7.07
C PHE A 79 7.26 -1.78 7.48
N GLU A 80 6.35 -2.74 7.31
CA GLU A 80 6.63 -4.16 7.61
C GLU A 80 7.79 -4.70 6.77
N ILE A 81 7.86 -4.31 5.50
CA ILE A 81 8.92 -4.76 4.58
C ILE A 81 10.27 -4.16 4.94
N ALA A 82 10.29 -2.86 5.27
CA ALA A 82 11.50 -2.20 5.76
C ALA A 82 12.00 -2.87 7.05
N GLU A 83 11.07 -3.22 7.95
CA GLU A 83 11.40 -3.92 9.20
C GLU A 83 11.86 -5.36 8.97
N PHE A 84 11.27 -6.08 8.01
CA PHE A 84 11.71 -7.41 7.60
C PHE A 84 13.19 -7.40 7.17
N LEU A 85 13.58 -6.50 6.27
CA LEU A 85 14.98 -6.38 5.84
C LEU A 85 15.91 -5.96 7.00
N ARG A 86 15.41 -5.15 7.94
CA ARG A 86 16.17 -4.81 9.15
C ARG A 86 16.37 -6.01 10.04
N LYS A 87 15.36 -6.87 10.22
CA LYS A 87 15.46 -8.06 11.07
C LYS A 87 16.49 -9.05 10.54
N ILE A 88 16.53 -9.30 9.23
CA ILE A 88 17.54 -10.18 8.60
C ILE A 88 18.95 -9.82 9.06
N HIS A 89 19.35 -8.55 9.02
CA HIS A 89 20.72 -8.13 9.37
C HIS A 89 20.91 -7.69 10.84
N LYS A 90 19.95 -6.99 11.46
CA LYS A 90 20.09 -6.52 12.85
C LYS A 90 19.90 -7.64 13.88
N LYS A 91 19.02 -8.60 13.57
CA LYS A 91 18.76 -9.76 14.44
C LYS A 91 19.49 -11.02 13.99
N LYS A 92 20.28 -10.94 12.90
CA LYS A 92 21.03 -12.06 12.33
C LYS A 92 20.14 -13.29 12.10
N GLU A 93 18.97 -13.08 11.47
CA GLU A 93 18.01 -14.17 11.18
C GLU A 93 18.51 -15.13 10.09
N THR A 94 19.68 -14.86 9.51
CA THR A 94 20.37 -15.72 8.55
C THR A 94 21.85 -15.85 8.90
N SER A 95 22.44 -17.01 8.61
CA SER A 95 23.89 -17.21 8.61
C SER A 95 24.54 -16.92 7.26
N ASP A 96 23.75 -16.70 6.20
CA ASP A 96 24.25 -16.40 4.87
C ASP A 96 24.78 -14.95 4.79
N ALA A 97 26.09 -14.82 4.62
CA ALA A 97 26.77 -13.53 4.60
C ALA A 97 26.30 -12.63 3.45
N ARG A 98 25.96 -13.21 2.29
CA ARG A 98 25.52 -12.44 1.12
C ARG A 98 24.12 -11.88 1.35
N LEU A 99 23.18 -12.69 1.83
CA LEU A 99 21.84 -12.24 2.20
C LEU A 99 21.90 -11.16 3.30
N PHE A 100 22.75 -11.36 4.31
CA PHE A 100 22.99 -10.37 5.36
C PHE A 100 23.43 -9.01 4.80
N ASP A 101 24.45 -8.99 3.94
CA ASP A 101 24.99 -7.77 3.35
C ASP A 101 23.99 -7.08 2.41
N PHE A 102 23.21 -7.87 1.67
CA PHE A 102 22.13 -7.37 0.83
C PHE A 102 21.03 -6.71 1.65
N ALA A 103 20.55 -7.37 2.70
CA ALA A 103 19.53 -6.84 3.59
C ALA A 103 20.02 -5.57 4.30
N LYS A 104 21.26 -5.56 4.79
CA LYS A 104 21.92 -4.38 5.37
C LYS A 104 21.97 -3.22 4.37
N THR A 105 22.35 -3.49 3.12
CA THR A 105 22.41 -2.47 2.06
C THR A 105 21.03 -1.94 1.71
N ALA A 106 20.03 -2.82 1.57
CA ALA A 106 18.66 -2.44 1.24
C ALA A 106 18.01 -1.60 2.36
N SER A 107 18.17 -2.02 3.63
CA SER A 107 17.74 -1.22 4.78
C SER A 107 18.49 0.10 4.88
N GLY A 108 19.80 0.11 4.63
CA GLY A 108 20.58 1.34 4.60
C GLY A 108 20.13 2.31 3.50
N LYS A 109 19.71 1.80 2.33
CA LYS A 109 19.09 2.62 1.28
C LYS A 109 17.75 3.20 1.74
N PHE A 110 16.90 2.41 2.41
CA PHE A 110 15.65 2.88 2.98
C PHE A 110 15.88 4.00 4.00
N ASP A 111 16.80 3.81 4.94
CA ASP A 111 17.11 4.78 6.00
C ASP A 111 17.69 6.10 5.44
N LYS A 112 18.30 6.05 4.24
CA LYS A 112 18.82 7.21 3.51
C LYS A 112 17.81 7.85 2.56
N LEU A 113 16.63 7.25 2.36
CA LEU A 113 15.60 7.92 1.58
C LEU A 113 15.25 9.23 2.30
N ASP A 114 15.22 10.33 1.56
CA ASP A 114 14.58 11.54 2.06
C ASP A 114 13.07 11.28 2.11
N LEU A 115 12.59 10.84 3.27
CA LEU A 115 11.21 10.41 3.43
C LEU A 115 10.26 11.56 3.81
N GLY A 116 10.81 12.78 3.98
CA GLY A 116 10.06 13.99 4.33
C GLY A 116 9.13 13.84 5.54
N ASP A 117 8.17 14.76 5.66
CA ASP A 117 7.14 14.69 6.70
C ASP A 117 6.09 13.60 6.43
N GLY A 118 5.96 13.15 5.18
CA GLY A 118 5.12 12.03 4.79
C GLY A 118 5.37 10.76 5.60
N HIS A 119 6.64 10.42 5.84
CA HIS A 119 6.99 9.28 6.71
C HIS A 119 6.60 9.50 8.17
N ASN A 120 6.75 10.72 8.69
CA ASN A 120 6.37 11.06 10.07
C ASN A 120 4.84 10.97 10.26
N ILE A 121 4.08 11.26 9.22
CA ILE A 121 2.61 11.10 9.18
C ILE A 121 2.25 9.62 9.11
N ALA A 122 2.81 8.89 8.16
CA ALA A 122 2.58 7.45 7.99
C ALA A 122 2.88 6.68 9.28
N ARG A 123 4.04 6.94 9.90
CA ARG A 123 4.44 6.32 11.18
C ARG A 123 3.46 6.66 12.31
N TYR A 124 3.01 7.92 12.36
CA TYR A 124 2.07 8.36 13.40
C TYR A 124 0.70 7.69 13.25
N ILE A 125 0.20 7.54 12.02
CA ILE A 125 -1.09 6.90 11.75
C ILE A 125 -1.03 5.38 11.99
N ARG A 126 0.04 4.71 11.53
CA ARG A 126 0.19 3.24 11.59
C ARG A 126 -0.14 2.66 12.96
N ASN A 127 0.38 3.28 14.02
CA ASN A 127 0.32 2.72 15.37
C ASN A 127 -1.09 2.68 15.98
N GLU A 128 -2.04 3.50 15.54
CA GLU A 128 -3.34 3.65 16.24
C GLU A 128 -4.55 3.78 15.32
N ALA A 129 -4.35 3.99 14.01
CA ALA A 129 -5.43 4.19 13.04
C ALA A 129 -5.32 3.26 11.82
N SER A 130 -4.41 2.29 11.83
CA SER A 130 -4.27 1.31 10.75
C SER A 130 -4.50 -0.13 11.19
N HIS A 131 -3.86 -0.58 12.28
CA HIS A 131 -3.89 -2.01 12.66
C HIS A 131 -4.14 -2.28 14.15
N HIS A 132 -4.13 -1.25 15.00
CA HIS A 132 -4.32 -1.42 16.45
C HIS A 132 -5.41 -0.47 16.95
N TYR A 133 -6.55 -1.04 17.34
CA TYR A 133 -7.60 -0.28 18.01
C TYR A 133 -7.19 0.03 19.45
N SER A 134 -7.32 1.29 19.85
CA SER A 134 -6.94 1.77 21.19
C SER A 134 -8.03 2.65 21.77
N PHE A 135 -8.66 2.18 22.86
CA PHE A 135 -9.73 2.92 23.53
C PHE A 135 -9.22 4.22 24.16
N SER A 136 -8.02 4.20 24.76
CA SER A 136 -7.39 5.41 25.31
C SER A 136 -7.12 6.44 24.21
N SER A 137 -6.67 5.99 23.05
CA SER A 137 -6.47 6.84 21.88
C SER A 137 -7.78 7.42 21.36
N ALA A 138 -8.85 6.62 21.28
CA ALA A 138 -10.16 7.10 20.89
C ALA A 138 -10.64 8.23 21.82
N LYS A 139 -10.52 8.04 23.14
CA LYS A 139 -10.87 9.06 24.14
C LYS A 139 -10.09 10.36 23.96
N GLU A 140 -8.80 10.28 23.66
CA GLU A 140 -8.00 11.47 23.40
C GLU A 140 -8.36 12.13 22.06
N ASN A 141 -8.60 11.35 21.02
CA ASN A 141 -8.93 11.89 19.70
C ASN A 141 -10.31 12.56 19.63
N ILE A 142 -11.29 12.12 20.42
CA ILE A 142 -12.63 12.74 20.50
C ILE A 142 -12.55 14.25 20.77
N LYS A 143 -11.55 14.69 21.56
CA LYS A 143 -11.32 16.11 21.89
C LYS A 143 -10.89 16.96 20.68
N HIS A 144 -10.52 16.32 19.57
CA HIS A 144 -9.96 16.93 18.37
C HIS A 144 -10.82 16.67 17.11
N VAL A 145 -12.01 16.11 17.28
CA VAL A 145 -12.97 15.89 16.20
C VAL A 145 -13.50 17.23 15.70
N PHE A 146 -13.64 17.37 14.38
CA PHE A 146 -14.18 18.59 13.78
C PHE A 146 -15.71 18.64 13.97
N HIS A 147 -16.25 19.73 14.54
CA HIS A 147 -17.69 19.84 14.81
C HIS A 147 -18.58 19.72 13.56
N GLY A 148 -18.07 20.06 12.37
CA GLY A 148 -18.78 19.89 11.11
C GLY A 148 -18.58 18.53 10.44
N GLY A 149 -17.91 17.58 11.11
CA GLY A 149 -17.63 16.22 10.60
C GLY A 149 -18.90 15.41 10.33
N ASP A 150 -18.77 14.29 9.63
CA ASP A 150 -19.89 13.37 9.40
C ASP A 150 -19.95 12.31 10.50
N PHE A 151 -21.10 12.23 11.19
CA PHE A 151 -21.32 11.31 12.32
C PHE A 151 -22.50 10.39 12.09
N ASN A 152 -23.05 10.37 10.87
CA ASN A 152 -24.20 9.56 10.54
C ASN A 152 -23.83 8.09 10.35
N PHE A 153 -24.86 7.25 10.29
CA PHE A 153 -24.77 5.84 9.93
C PHE A 153 -25.49 5.70 8.59
N TYR A 154 -24.77 5.25 7.57
CA TYR A 154 -25.33 5.05 6.24
C TYR A 154 -25.49 3.55 6.04
N THR A 155 -26.74 3.11 5.91
CA THR A 155 -27.11 1.71 5.68
C THR A 155 -27.84 1.58 4.36
N HIS A 156 -27.66 0.48 3.67
CA HIS A 156 -28.23 0.23 2.35
C HIS A 156 -28.62 -1.25 2.19
N ASP A 157 -29.66 -1.52 1.39
CA ASP A 157 -30.17 -2.88 1.17
C ASP A 157 -29.19 -3.79 0.42
N VAL A 158 -28.22 -3.18 -0.28
CA VAL A 158 -27.10 -3.88 -0.93
C VAL A 158 -25.90 -3.83 -0.01
N GLY A 159 -25.49 -5.00 0.49
CA GLY A 159 -24.29 -5.14 1.31
C GLY A 159 -23.05 -4.60 0.60
N GLY A 160 -22.16 -3.96 1.36
CA GLY A 160 -20.96 -3.30 0.83
C GLY A 160 -21.13 -1.80 0.56
N ASN A 161 -22.35 -1.27 0.58
CA ASN A 161 -22.62 0.17 0.52
C ASN A 161 -22.71 0.84 1.90
N ASP A 162 -22.70 0.06 2.98
CA ASP A 162 -22.76 0.58 4.34
C ASP A 162 -21.45 1.25 4.72
N PHE A 163 -21.52 2.42 5.36
CA PHE A 163 -20.33 3.10 5.88
C PHE A 163 -20.65 3.93 7.12
N TYR A 164 -19.63 4.10 7.97
CA TYR A 164 -19.77 4.66 9.30
C TYR A 164 -18.71 5.76 9.56
N PRO A 165 -18.92 6.99 9.06
CA PRO A 165 -17.94 8.07 9.16
C PRO A 165 -17.51 8.44 10.59
N LEU A 166 -18.35 8.20 11.60
CA LEU A 166 -17.99 8.44 13.00
C LEU A 166 -16.64 7.81 13.41
N GLY A 167 -16.40 6.56 12.99
CA GLY A 167 -15.15 5.87 13.31
C GLY A 167 -13.94 6.55 12.68
N GLU A 168 -14.09 7.08 11.47
CA GLU A 168 -13.05 7.75 10.71
C GLU A 168 -12.80 9.17 11.25
N GLU A 169 -13.86 9.90 11.58
CA GLU A 169 -13.78 11.20 12.24
C GLU A 169 -13.03 11.12 13.57
N VAL A 170 -13.31 10.09 14.38
CA VAL A 170 -12.64 9.92 15.70
C VAL A 170 -11.24 9.34 15.53
N MET A 171 -11.10 8.17 14.90
CA MET A 171 -9.84 7.43 14.95
C MET A 171 -8.79 7.99 14.01
N PHE A 172 -9.21 8.54 12.86
CA PHE A 172 -8.30 9.01 11.83
C PHE A 172 -8.21 10.53 11.80
N TYR A 173 -9.31 11.24 11.52
CA TYR A 173 -9.27 12.70 11.41
C TYR A 173 -8.99 13.38 12.75
N GLY A 174 -9.60 12.92 13.85
CA GLY A 174 -9.31 13.42 15.20
C GLY A 174 -7.85 13.24 15.58
N ARG A 175 -7.24 12.12 15.19
CA ARG A 175 -5.80 11.87 15.36
C ARG A 175 -4.95 12.84 14.54
N LEU A 176 -5.28 13.07 13.28
CA LEU A 176 -4.56 14.03 12.43
C LEU A 176 -4.71 15.46 12.95
N ASN A 177 -5.92 15.86 13.36
CA ASN A 177 -6.20 17.16 13.96
C ASN A 177 -5.39 17.36 15.24
N ARG A 178 -5.25 16.32 16.08
CA ARG A 178 -4.38 16.34 17.26
C ARG A 178 -2.91 16.58 16.87
N LYS A 179 -2.40 15.83 15.88
CA LYS A 179 -1.02 15.99 15.38
C LYS A 179 -0.78 17.39 14.81
N TRP A 180 -1.79 17.94 14.14
CA TRP A 180 -1.72 19.18 13.37
C TRP A 180 -2.42 20.36 14.06
N ALA A 181 -2.58 20.31 15.39
CA ALA A 181 -3.24 21.36 16.16
C ALA A 181 -2.62 22.75 15.91
N ASN A 182 -1.31 22.78 15.70
CA ASN A 182 -0.54 23.99 15.44
C ASN A 182 -0.39 24.32 13.95
N ILE A 183 -1.08 23.62 13.06
CA ILE A 183 -1.00 23.84 11.60
C ILE A 183 -2.27 24.59 11.18
N PRO A 184 -2.16 25.90 10.91
CA PRO A 184 -3.30 26.80 10.92
C PRO A 184 -4.15 26.76 9.64
N SER A 185 -3.57 26.35 8.51
CA SER A 185 -4.25 26.43 7.21
C SER A 185 -4.59 25.06 6.63
N LYS A 186 -5.76 24.99 5.97
CA LYS A 186 -6.18 23.82 5.18
C LYS A 186 -5.15 23.48 4.10
N THR A 187 -4.58 24.49 3.44
CA THR A 187 -3.54 24.32 2.42
C THR A 187 -2.29 23.62 2.97
N ALA A 188 -1.81 24.01 4.16
CA ALA A 188 -0.66 23.35 4.77
C ALA A 188 -0.97 21.89 5.15
N ARG A 189 -2.18 21.61 5.67
CA ARG A 189 -2.62 20.24 5.96
C ARG A 189 -2.74 19.39 4.68
N ASN A 190 -3.26 19.96 3.60
CA ASN A 190 -3.32 19.29 2.30
C ASN A 190 -1.93 18.97 1.75
N LYS A 191 -0.96 19.86 1.94
CA LYS A 191 0.45 19.59 1.58
C LYS A 191 0.99 18.38 2.34
N LEU A 192 0.72 18.26 3.64
CA LEU A 192 1.14 17.12 4.46
C LEU A 192 0.48 15.81 4.01
N LEU A 193 -0.81 15.85 3.61
CA LEU A 193 -1.47 14.69 3.01
C LEU A 193 -0.81 14.29 1.68
N GLN A 194 -0.44 15.26 0.85
CA GLN A 194 0.30 15.00 -0.39
C GLN A 194 1.67 14.38 -0.11
N GLU A 195 2.43 14.92 0.84
CA GLU A 195 3.73 14.38 1.23
C GLU A 195 3.62 12.94 1.77
N TRP A 196 2.53 12.62 2.47
CA TRP A 196 2.25 11.24 2.88
C TRP A 196 1.97 10.32 1.68
N PHE A 197 1.22 10.77 0.68
CA PHE A 197 1.06 10.02 -0.56
C PHE A 197 2.40 9.83 -1.30
N ASP A 198 3.19 10.90 -1.43
CA ASP A 198 4.49 10.88 -2.11
C ASP A 198 5.47 9.92 -1.41
N PHE A 199 5.41 9.83 -0.08
CA PHE A 199 6.13 8.81 0.70
C PHE A 199 5.80 7.39 0.22
N ASN A 200 4.51 7.06 0.04
CA ASN A 200 4.12 5.71 -0.40
C ASN A 200 4.64 5.38 -1.79
N ILE A 201 4.60 6.35 -2.71
CA ILE A 201 5.14 6.20 -4.07
C ILE A 201 6.66 5.96 -4.02
N LYS A 202 7.39 6.84 -3.32
CA LYS A 202 8.85 6.78 -3.23
C LYS A 202 9.35 5.48 -2.61
N VAL A 203 8.69 5.02 -1.54
CA VAL A 203 9.07 3.76 -0.89
C VAL A 203 8.65 2.56 -1.72
N THR A 204 7.53 2.62 -2.45
CA THR A 204 7.17 1.57 -3.41
C THR A 204 8.22 1.43 -4.50
N ASP A 205 8.71 2.52 -5.06
CA ASP A 205 9.79 2.48 -6.06
C ASP A 205 11.09 1.89 -5.49
N TRP A 206 11.42 2.21 -4.23
CA TRP A 206 12.53 1.56 -3.53
C TRP A 206 12.31 0.06 -3.37
N LEU A 207 11.10 -0.38 -3.01
CA LEU A 207 10.76 -1.79 -2.87
C LEU A 207 10.89 -2.53 -4.20
N MET A 208 10.33 -1.98 -5.30
CA MET A 208 10.42 -2.58 -6.63
C MET A 208 11.87 -2.75 -7.08
N LYS A 209 12.70 -1.71 -6.88
CA LYS A 209 14.14 -1.80 -7.15
C LYS A 209 14.79 -2.88 -6.30
N THR A 210 14.52 -2.89 -4.99
CA THR A 210 15.09 -3.87 -4.06
C THR A 210 14.72 -5.30 -4.45
N HIS A 211 13.45 -5.57 -4.76
CA HIS A 211 12.99 -6.86 -5.25
C HIS A 211 13.69 -7.26 -6.56
N GLY A 212 13.80 -6.36 -7.53
CA GLY A 212 14.53 -6.61 -8.78
C GLY A 212 16.01 -6.95 -8.56
N TYR A 213 16.67 -6.27 -7.61
CA TYR A 213 18.05 -6.61 -7.22
C TYR A 213 18.13 -7.99 -6.57
N PHE A 214 17.18 -8.36 -5.71
CA PHE A 214 17.12 -9.69 -5.11
C PHE A 214 16.87 -10.78 -6.18
N ALA A 215 15.92 -10.56 -7.09
CA ALA A 215 15.64 -11.46 -8.21
C ALA A 215 16.91 -11.70 -9.05
N ARG A 216 17.59 -10.63 -9.44
CA ARG A 216 18.82 -10.71 -10.22
C ARG A 216 19.88 -11.55 -9.50
N GLU A 217 20.14 -11.27 -8.23
CA GLU A 217 21.32 -11.78 -7.53
C GLU A 217 21.12 -13.18 -6.96
N PHE A 218 19.93 -13.47 -6.44
CA PHE A 218 19.62 -14.71 -5.75
C PHE A 218 18.89 -15.73 -6.64
N ILE A 219 18.26 -15.29 -7.72
CA ILE A 219 17.58 -16.18 -8.66
C ILE A 219 18.37 -16.26 -9.97
N PHE A 220 18.42 -15.18 -10.76
CA PHE A 220 18.92 -15.25 -12.13
C PHE A 220 20.43 -15.52 -12.24
N VAL A 221 21.25 -14.81 -11.45
CA VAL A 221 22.70 -15.04 -11.41
C VAL A 221 23.02 -16.41 -10.81
N ALA A 222 22.29 -16.82 -9.77
CA ALA A 222 22.52 -18.09 -9.10
C ALA A 222 22.16 -19.30 -9.98
N LEU A 223 21.11 -19.19 -10.80
CA LEU A 223 20.72 -20.20 -11.78
C LEU A 223 21.49 -20.10 -13.11
N GLY A 224 22.32 -19.05 -13.29
CA GLY A 224 23.02 -18.80 -14.55
C GLY A 224 22.08 -18.52 -15.74
N ARG A 225 20.86 -18.05 -15.48
CA ARG A 225 19.80 -17.93 -16.49
C ARG A 225 19.01 -16.63 -16.30
N ASN A 226 18.91 -15.85 -17.38
CA ASN A 226 18.16 -14.59 -17.44
C ASN A 226 17.30 -14.49 -18.71
N MET A 227 16.94 -15.64 -19.29
CA MET A 227 16.15 -15.66 -20.53
C MET A 227 14.72 -15.21 -20.23
N MET A 228 14.36 -14.11 -20.86
CA MET A 228 13.02 -13.55 -20.86
C MET A 228 12.35 -13.94 -22.16
N VAL A 229 11.11 -14.42 -22.07
CA VAL A 229 10.27 -14.72 -23.23
C VAL A 229 9.09 -13.74 -23.25
N VAL A 230 8.75 -13.22 -24.42
CA VAL A 230 7.52 -12.43 -24.58
C VAL A 230 6.39 -13.41 -24.81
N LYS A 231 5.37 -13.37 -23.96
CA LYS A 231 4.13 -14.16 -24.12
C LYS A 231 2.92 -13.26 -24.24
N SER A 232 2.07 -13.59 -25.19
CA SER A 232 0.80 -12.93 -25.42
C SER A 232 -0.32 -13.75 -24.75
N TYR A 233 -1.21 -13.06 -24.06
CA TYR A 233 -2.34 -13.63 -23.34
C TYR A 233 -3.64 -13.02 -23.84
N ASP A 234 -4.59 -13.87 -24.21
CA ASP A 234 -5.95 -13.44 -24.51
C ASP A 234 -6.74 -13.31 -23.21
N VAL A 235 -6.85 -12.07 -22.71
CA VAL A 235 -7.53 -11.77 -21.46
C VAL A 235 -8.95 -11.30 -21.76
N PRO A 236 -10.00 -11.80 -21.07
CA PRO A 236 -11.34 -11.25 -21.19
C PRO A 236 -11.34 -9.74 -21.01
N SER A 237 -11.90 -8.99 -21.96
CA SER A 237 -11.80 -7.52 -21.93
C SER A 237 -12.42 -6.90 -20.67
N ALA A 238 -13.36 -7.59 -20.02
CA ALA A 238 -13.94 -7.20 -18.74
C ALA A 238 -12.92 -7.17 -17.58
N LEU A 239 -11.78 -7.84 -17.72
CA LEU A 239 -10.67 -7.83 -16.76
C LEU A 239 -9.58 -6.81 -17.10
N VAL A 240 -9.72 -6.09 -18.22
CA VAL A 240 -8.76 -5.09 -18.69
C VAL A 240 -9.37 -3.71 -18.57
N GLY A 241 -8.87 -2.92 -17.62
CA GLY A 241 -9.28 -1.53 -17.41
C GLY A 241 -8.22 -0.54 -17.87
N ASP A 242 -8.65 0.57 -18.48
CA ASP A 242 -7.80 1.74 -18.65
C ASP A 242 -7.82 2.53 -17.34
N LEU A 243 -6.66 2.67 -16.68
CA LEU A 243 -6.54 3.39 -15.40
C LEU A 243 -6.99 4.85 -15.50
N SER A 244 -6.99 5.46 -16.69
CA SER A 244 -7.51 6.81 -16.91
C SER A 244 -9.03 6.88 -17.06
N LYS A 245 -9.71 5.73 -17.21
CA LYS A 245 -11.14 5.65 -17.52
C LYS A 245 -11.95 4.79 -16.55
N THR A 246 -11.31 3.85 -15.86
CA THR A 246 -11.99 2.82 -15.07
C THR A 246 -11.74 3.04 -13.59
N LEU A 247 -12.73 3.61 -12.91
CA LEU A 247 -12.73 3.77 -11.46
C LEU A 247 -13.57 2.66 -10.82
N THR A 248 -13.12 2.17 -9.67
CA THR A 248 -13.90 1.25 -8.83
C THR A 248 -15.08 2.02 -8.25
N PRO A 249 -16.33 1.55 -8.40
CA PRO A 249 -17.48 2.28 -7.89
C PRO A 249 -17.44 2.43 -6.36
N ILE A 250 -17.92 3.57 -5.86
CA ILE A 250 -18.08 3.81 -4.41
C ILE A 250 -19.28 3.01 -3.87
N PHE A 251 -20.32 2.86 -4.69
CA PHE A 251 -21.57 2.19 -4.34
C PHE A 251 -21.99 1.20 -5.43
N TYR A 252 -22.58 0.07 -5.02
CA TYR A 252 -23.17 -0.95 -5.87
C TYR A 252 -24.68 -0.74 -6.02
N VAL A 253 -25.21 -1.13 -7.18
CA VAL A 253 -26.66 -1.17 -7.44
C VAL A 253 -27.16 -2.62 -7.37
N LYS A 254 -28.39 -2.81 -6.87
CA LYS A 254 -28.98 -4.15 -6.66
C LYS A 254 -29.18 -4.91 -7.97
N ASP A 255 -29.57 -4.19 -9.03
CA ASP A 255 -29.78 -4.71 -10.37
C ASP A 255 -29.12 -3.74 -11.37
N ALA A 256 -28.06 -4.18 -12.05
CA ALA A 256 -27.58 -3.49 -13.23
C ALA A 256 -28.57 -3.79 -14.37
N LYS A 257 -29.40 -2.81 -14.73
CA LYS A 257 -30.27 -2.91 -15.93
C LYS A 257 -29.44 -2.90 -17.21
#